data_AF-A0A4R0HDW0-F1
#
_entry.id   AF-A0A4R0HDW0-F1
#
_cell.length_a   1.000
_cell.length_b   1.000
_cell.length_c   1.000
_cell.angle_alpha   90.00
_cell.angle_beta   90.00
_cell.angle_gamma   90.00
#
_symmetry.space_group_name_H-M   'P 1'
#
loop_
_entity.id
_entity.type
_entity.pdbx_description
1 polymer ?
#
loop_
_entity_poly.entity_id
_entity_poly.type
_entity_poly.pdbx_seq_one_letter_code
_entity_poly.pdbx_strand_id
1 'polypeptide(L)'
;MTDDKLSQERVRELLDSGEATPLLAGMEVGPTWYADRWWYIPDEAADDADYQPAGPELSEEFDRLRVRAQAIEDVQAELDGRR
;
A
#
# COMPACT_ATOMS: atom_id res chain seq x y z
N MET A 1 23.23 -10.02 4.32
CA MET A 1 21.89 -9.40 4.43
C MET A 1 21.29 -9.52 3.06
N THR A 2 20.34 -10.43 2.87
CA THR A 2 19.59 -10.51 1.62
C THR A 2 18.72 -9.26 1.60
N ASP A 3 18.92 -8.40 0.62
CA ASP A 3 18.08 -7.23 0.42
C ASP A 3 16.71 -7.77 -0.03
N ASP A 4 15.79 -7.86 0.93
CA ASP A 4 14.44 -8.34 0.69
C ASP A 4 13.75 -7.26 -0.16
N LYS A 5 13.72 -7.48 -1.48
CA LYS A 5 13.06 -6.60 -2.46
C LYS A 5 11.91 -7.34 -3.12
N LEU A 6 10.84 -6.61 -3.43
CA LEU A 6 9.73 -7.13 -4.22
C LEU A 6 9.64 -6.37 -5.54
N SER A 7 9.72 -7.08 -6.65
CA SER A 7 9.48 -6.47 -7.96
C SER A 7 8.06 -5.92 -8.07
N GLN A 8 7.86 -4.88 -8.87
CA GLN A 8 6.52 -4.32 -9.12
C GLN A 8 5.56 -5.35 -9.72
N GLU A 9 6.04 -6.20 -10.63
CA GLU A 9 5.24 -7.28 -11.22
C GLU A 9 4.70 -8.20 -10.12
N ARG A 10 5.56 -8.64 -9.21
CA ARG A 10 5.15 -9.47 -8.08
C ARG A 10 4.14 -8.79 -7.17
N VAL A 11 4.28 -7.49 -6.90
CA VAL A 11 3.30 -6.73 -6.11
C VAL A 11 1.94 -6.69 -6.82
N ARG A 12 1.91 -6.47 -8.14
CA ARG A 12 0.66 -6.52 -8.93
C ARG A 12 -0.01 -7.88 -8.84
N GLU A 13 0.74 -8.97 -8.99
CA GLU A 13 0.20 -10.34 -8.84
C GLU A 13 -0.41 -10.57 -7.45
N LEU A 14 0.23 -10.07 -6.39
CA LEU A 14 -0.26 -10.20 -5.01
C LEU A 14 -1.51 -9.36 -4.74
N LEU A 15 -1.62 -8.19 -5.38
CA LEU A 15 -2.82 -7.36 -5.33
C LEU A 15 -3.98 -8.05 -6.06
N ASP A 16 -3.72 -8.59 -7.25
CA ASP A 16 -4.70 -9.32 -8.05
C ASP A 16 -5.18 -10.60 -7.36
N SER A 17 -4.30 -11.29 -6.63
CA SER A 17 -4.66 -12.49 -5.83
C SER A 17 -5.34 -12.16 -4.50
N GLY A 18 -5.32 -10.90 -4.06
CA GLY A 18 -5.82 -10.46 -2.76
C GLY A 18 -4.91 -10.82 -1.57
N GLU A 19 -3.68 -11.27 -1.83
CA GLU A 19 -2.68 -11.56 -0.79
C GLU A 19 -2.00 -10.30 -0.25
N ALA A 20 -1.99 -9.22 -1.04
CA ALA A 20 -1.52 -7.90 -0.64
C ALA A 20 -2.68 -6.90 -0.60
N THR A 21 -2.49 -5.80 0.13
CA THR A 21 -3.47 -4.71 0.20
C THR A 21 -2.79 -3.38 -0.07
N PRO A 22 -3.25 -2.60 -1.05
CA PRO A 22 -2.70 -1.27 -1.29
C PRO A 22 -3.14 -0.32 -0.17
N LEU A 23 -2.36 0.72 0.10
CA LEU A 23 -2.68 1.70 1.14
C LEU A 23 -4.01 2.43 0.84
N LEU A 24 -4.25 2.76 -0.43
CA LEU A 24 -5.50 3.37 -0.91
C LEU A 24 -6.20 2.41 -1.87
N ALA A 25 -7.52 2.23 -1.69
CA ALA A 25 -8.31 1.43 -2.60
C ALA A 25 -8.30 2.05 -4.01
N GLY A 26 -8.17 1.20 -5.04
CA GLY A 26 -8.16 1.63 -6.45
C GLY A 26 -6.85 2.26 -6.94
N MET A 27 -5.80 2.27 -6.13
CA MET A 27 -4.47 2.71 -6.54
C MET A 27 -3.67 1.53 -7.11
N GLU A 28 -3.20 1.65 -8.36
CA GLU A 28 -2.37 0.62 -9.02
C GLU A 28 -0.91 0.62 -8.52
N VAL A 29 -0.40 1.78 -8.08
CA VAL A 29 0.98 1.94 -7.63
C VAL A 29 1.01 2.83 -6.38
N GLY A 30 1.43 2.24 -5.27
CA GLY A 30 1.60 2.94 -3.99
C GLY A 30 2.11 2.01 -2.90
N PRO A 31 2.27 2.51 -1.66
CA PRO A 31 2.63 1.69 -0.51
C PRO A 31 1.66 0.52 -0.35
N THR A 32 2.20 -0.67 -0.11
CA THR A 32 1.45 -1.93 -0.12
C THR A 32 1.77 -2.76 1.12
N TRP A 33 0.74 -3.26 1.80
CA TRP A 33 0.87 -4.17 2.93
C TRP A 33 0.90 -5.61 2.42
N TYR A 34 1.96 -6.34 2.77
CA TYR A 34 2.11 -7.75 2.42
C TYR A 34 3.05 -8.44 3.42
N ALA A 35 2.70 -9.65 3.84
CA ALA A 35 3.49 -10.46 4.77
C ALA A 35 3.90 -9.70 6.05
N ASP A 36 2.90 -9.09 6.71
CA ASP A 36 3.04 -8.35 7.97
C ASP A 36 4.00 -7.15 7.93
N ARG A 37 4.19 -6.55 6.75
CA ARG A 37 5.00 -5.34 6.60
C ARG A 37 4.56 -4.46 5.44
N TRP A 38 4.93 -3.19 5.53
CA TRP A 38 4.77 -2.23 4.45
C TRP A 38 5.93 -2.31 3.46
N TRP A 39 5.57 -2.27 2.18
CA TRP A 39 6.46 -2.19 1.04
C TRP A 39 6.18 -0.90 0.28
N TYR A 40 7.23 -0.23 -0.22
CA TYR A 40 7.07 0.99 -1.01
C TYR A 40 8.20 1.18 -2.02
N ILE A 41 7.95 2.02 -3.01
CA ILE A 41 8.98 2.56 -3.91
C ILE A 41 9.30 3.98 -3.44
N PRO A 42 10.56 4.33 -3.18
CA PRO A 42 10.95 5.71 -2.86
C PRO A 42 10.60 6.68 -4.00
N ASP A 43 10.17 7.89 -3.65
CA ASP A 43 9.76 8.92 -4.62
C ASP A 43 10.85 9.27 -5.65
N GLU A 44 12.12 9.26 -5.22
CA GLU A 44 13.28 9.56 -6.07
C GLU A 44 13.81 8.33 -6.85
N ALA A 45 13.14 7.18 -6.75
CA ALA A 45 13.56 5.96 -7.44
C ALA A 45 13.18 5.99 -8.93
N ALA A 46 13.84 5.15 -9.73
CA ALA A 46 13.46 4.97 -11.14
C ALA A 46 12.04 4.36 -11.25
N ASP A 47 11.37 4.62 -12.37
CA ASP A 47 10.00 4.14 -12.63
C ASP A 47 9.85 2.61 -12.54
N ASP A 48 10.93 1.87 -12.78
CA ASP A 48 11.01 0.40 -12.73
C ASP A 48 11.63 -0.13 -11.43
N ALA A 49 11.83 0.73 -10.43
CA ALA A 49 12.43 0.33 -9.17
C ALA A 49 11.58 -0.72 -8.43
N ASP A 50 12.28 -1.65 -7.79
CA ASP A 50 11.67 -2.61 -6.89
C ASP A 50 11.15 -1.93 -5.62
N TYR A 51 10.11 -2.53 -5.06
CA TYR A 51 9.65 -2.22 -3.72
C TYR A 51 10.69 -2.65 -2.70
N GLN A 52 10.86 -1.80 -1.69
CA GLN A 52 11.65 -2.08 -0.50
C GLN A 52 10.78 -2.06 0.75
N PRO A 53 11.18 -2.76 1.82
CA PRO A 53 10.46 -2.73 3.08
C PRO A 53 10.56 -1.34 3.70
N ALA A 54 9.44 -0.84 4.21
CA ALA A 54 9.40 0.37 5.00
C ALA A 54 10.09 0.14 6.36
N GLY A 55 10.86 1.14 6.79
CA GLY A 55 11.35 1.20 8.17
C GLY A 55 10.21 1.46 9.17
N PRO A 56 10.48 1.42 10.49
CA PRO A 56 9.46 1.59 11.52
C PRO A 56 8.71 2.92 11.43
N GLU A 57 9.43 4.03 11.29
CA GLU A 57 8.83 5.38 11.24
C GLU A 57 7.89 5.55 10.04
N LEU A 58 8.30 5.06 8.88
CA LEU A 58 7.50 5.13 7.65
C LEU A 58 6.31 4.15 7.69
N SER A 59 6.50 2.98 8.31
CA SER A 59 5.41 2.02 8.54
C SER A 59 4.31 2.64 9.39
N GLU A 60 4.67 3.32 10.49
CA GLU A 60 3.70 4.04 11.33
C GLU A 60 2.98 5.15 10.56
N GLU A 61 3.67 5.84 9.65
CA GLU A 61 3.04 6.84 8.79
C GLU A 61 2.02 6.21 7.84
N PHE A 62 2.38 5.12 7.18
CA PHE A 62 1.45 4.39 6.32
C PHE A 62 0.24 3.85 7.08
N ASP A 63 0.41 3.35 8.32
CA ASP A 63 -0.71 2.96 9.17
C ASP A 63 -1.64 4.13 9.48
N ARG A 64 -1.08 5.30 9.84
CA ARG A 64 -1.88 6.52 10.08
C ARG A 64 -2.65 6.93 8.83
N LEU A 65 -2.03 6.86 7.65
CA LEU A 65 -2.70 7.21 6.39
C LEU A 65 -3.79 6.20 6.05
N ARG A 66 -3.55 4.90 6.22
CA ARG A 66 -4.54 3.84 5.99
C ARG A 66 -5.78 4.03 6.85
N VAL A 67 -5.61 4.31 8.15
CA VAL A 67 -6.75 4.58 9.06
C VAL A 67 -7.56 5.78 8.59
N ARG A 68 -6.89 6.85 8.14
CA ARG A 68 -7.58 8.04 7.62
C ARG A 68 -8.31 7.76 6.32
N ALA A 69 -7.71 6.98 5.42
CA ALA A 69 -8.34 6.59 4.15
C ALA A 69 -9.61 5.78 4.39
N GLN A 70 -9.56 4.78 5.27
CA GLN A 70 -10.74 3.98 5.62
C GLN A 70 -11.86 4.85 6.20
N ALA A 71 -11.53 5.78 7.09
CA ALA A 71 -12.53 6.67 7.67
C ALA A 71 -13.23 7.56 6.60
N ILE A 72 -12.52 7.94 5.53
CA ILE A 72 -13.12 8.69 4.42
C ILE A 72 -14.06 7.80 3.61
N GLU A 73 -13.65 6.58 3.30
CA GLU A 73 -14.47 5.60 2.56
C GLU A 73 -15.76 5.27 3.33
N ASP A 74 -15.67 5.06 4.64
CA ASP A 74 -16.82 4.76 5.50
C ASP A 74 -17.84 5.93 5.51
N VAL A 75 -17.34 7.17 5.60
CA VAL A 75 -18.18 8.37 5.54
C VAL A 75 -18.85 8.50 4.17
N GLN A 76 -18.14 8.23 3.08
CA GLN A 76 -18.72 8.27 1.73
C GLN A 76 -19.80 7.21 1.55
N ALA A 77 -19.56 5.97 1.99
CA ALA A 77 -20.55 4.90 1.94
C ALA A 77 -21.82 5.23 2.74
N GLU A 78 -21.70 5.86 3.91
CA GLU A 78 -22.85 6.33 4.69
C GLU A 78 -23.66 7.40 3.95
N LEU A 79 -23.00 8.33 3.27
CA LEU A 79 -23.66 9.38 2.49
C LEU A 79 -24.39 8.82 1.27
N ASP A 80 -23.77 7.88 0.55
CA ASP A 80 -24.34 7.26 -0.65
C ASP A 80 -25.54 6.35 -0.32
N GLY A 81 -25.48 5.62 0.80
CA GLY A 81 -26.59 4.76 1.26
C GLY A 81 -27.80 5.51 1.83
N ARG A 82 -27.69 6.82 2.07
CA ARG A 82 -28.79 7.69 2.53
C ARG A 82 -29.56 8.38 1.41
N ARG A 83 -29.19 8.15 0.14
CA ARG A 83 -29.84 8.75 -1.04
C ARG A 83 -30.86 7.81 -1.68
#